data_AF-A0AAJ1C2Z5-F1
#
_entry.id   AF-A0AAJ1C2Z5-F1
#
_cell.length_a   1.000
_cell.length_b   1.000
_cell.length_c   1.000
_cell.angle_alpha   90.00
_cell.angle_beta   90.00
_cell.angle_gamma   90.00
#
_symmetry.space_group_name_H-M   'P 1'
#
loop_
_entity.id
_entity.type
_entity.pdbx_description
1 polymer ?
#
loop_
_entity_poly.entity_id
_entity_poly.type
_entity_poly.pdbx_seq_one_letter_code
_entity_poly.pdbx_strand_id
1 'polypeptide(L)'
;MTTTESLSSEIYAIADIHGRADLLEAMLGYIAAASDDHQSKPVVIFLGDLIDRGPDSPKVLDQVCSTLDLYPGSRLVLGNHDFYLRELLRGTHH
;
A
#
# COMPACT_ATOMS: atom_id res chain seq x y z
N MET A 1 14.80 33.03 -13.71
CA MET A 1 13.63 32.90 -12.81
C MET A 1 13.18 31.46 -12.89
N THR A 2 13.66 30.62 -11.98
CA THR A 2 13.31 29.20 -11.92
C THR A 2 12.03 29.10 -11.09
N THR A 3 10.89 28.90 -11.72
CA THR A 3 9.63 28.63 -11.03
C THR A 3 9.77 27.28 -10.35
N THR A 4 10.02 27.28 -9.04
CA THR A 4 9.84 26.09 -8.20
C THR A 4 8.33 25.88 -8.06
N GLU A 5 7.72 25.22 -9.04
CA GLU A 5 6.42 24.58 -8.87
C GLU A 5 6.60 23.51 -7.78
N SER A 6 6.18 23.82 -6.56
CA SER A 6 6.02 22.82 -5.52
C SER A 6 4.84 21.94 -5.89
N LEU A 7 5.07 20.91 -6.71
CA LEU A 7 4.08 19.87 -6.96
C LEU A 7 3.77 19.22 -5.61
N SER A 8 2.60 19.51 -5.05
CA SER A 8 2.12 18.87 -3.85
C SER A 8 1.84 17.41 -4.19
N SER A 9 2.68 16.49 -3.74
CA SER A 9 2.41 15.06 -3.87
C SER A 9 1.07 14.74 -3.21
N GLU A 10 0.16 14.14 -3.98
CA GLU A 10 -1.12 13.65 -3.46
C GLU A 10 -0.88 12.50 -2.49
N ILE A 11 -1.57 12.52 -1.35
CA ILE A 11 -1.44 11.50 -0.30
C ILE A 11 -2.72 10.67 -0.27
N TYR A 12 -2.58 9.36 -0.44
CA TYR A 12 -3.67 8.39 -0.34
C TYR A 12 -3.47 7.51 0.88
N ALA A 13 -4.47 7.43 1.75
CA ALA A 13 -4.48 6.54 2.90
C ALA A 13 -5.47 5.40 2.66
N ILE A 14 -5.02 4.14 2.75
CA ILE A 14 -5.79 2.94 2.42
C ILE A 14 -5.78 2.01 3.65
N ALA A 15 -6.95 1.64 4.15
CA ALA A 15 -7.14 0.75 5.30
C ALA A 15 -8.05 -0.42 4.93
N ASP A 16 -8.17 -1.40 5.83
CA ASP A 16 -9.18 -2.47 5.83
C ASP A 16 -9.28 -3.23 4.49
N ILE A 17 -8.12 -3.65 3.97
CA ILE A 17 -8.05 -4.36 2.68
C ILE A 17 -8.57 -5.80 2.82
N HIS A 18 -8.40 -6.45 3.99
CA HIS A 18 -8.99 -7.76 4.31
C HIS A 18 -8.82 -8.83 3.22
N GLY A 19 -7.63 -8.92 2.62
CA GLY A 19 -7.33 -9.88 1.56
C GLY A 19 -8.00 -9.59 0.20
N ARG A 20 -8.67 -8.46 0.02
CA ARG A 20 -9.35 -8.09 -1.25
C ARG A 20 -8.39 -7.50 -2.27
N ALA A 21 -7.53 -8.37 -2.81
CA ALA A 21 -6.55 -8.01 -3.83
C ALA A 21 -7.18 -7.40 -5.09
N ASP A 22 -8.41 -7.80 -5.44
CA ASP A 22 -9.16 -7.26 -6.57
C ASP A 22 -9.54 -5.79 -6.37
N LEU A 23 -10.02 -5.43 -5.17
CA LEU A 23 -10.37 -4.04 -4.84
C LEU A 23 -9.14 -3.17 -4.68
N LEU A 24 -8.07 -3.72 -4.08
CA LEU A 24 -6.79 -3.02 -3.98
C LEU A 24 -6.21 -2.73 -5.37
N GLU A 25 -6.26 -3.70 -6.29
CA GLU A 25 -5.80 -3.53 -7.68
C GLU A 25 -6.54 -2.38 -8.37
N ALA A 26 -7.87 -2.37 -8.26
CA ALA A 26 -8.69 -1.33 -8.85
C ALA A 26 -8.33 0.06 -8.28
N MET A 27 -8.18 0.18 -6.96
CA MET A 27 -7.81 1.44 -6.30
C MET A 27 -6.42 1.93 -6.71
N LEU A 28 -5.42 1.04 -6.74
CA LEU A 28 -4.07 1.37 -7.19
C LEU A 28 -4.04 1.80 -8.66
N GLY A 29 -4.89 1.20 -9.51
CA GLY A 29 -5.08 1.62 -10.90
C GLY A 29 -5.58 3.06 -11.02
N TYR A 30 -6.54 3.48 -10.18
CA TYR A 30 -7.00 4.87 -10.13
C TYR A 30 -5.89 5.83 -9.68
N ILE A 31 -5.12 5.45 -8.66
CA ILE A 31 -4.00 6.26 -8.16
C ILE A 31 -2.91 6.41 -9.24
N ALA A 32 -2.61 5.35 -9.97
CA ALA A 32 -1.65 5.38 -11.07
C ALA A 32 -2.11 6.31 -12.20
N ALA A 33 -3.38 6.22 -12.61
CA ALA A 33 -3.93 7.12 -13.63
C ALA A 33 -3.89 8.60 -13.20
N ALA A 34 -4.24 8.90 -11.94
CA ALA A 34 -4.13 10.26 -11.40
C ALA A 34 -2.68 10.75 -11.33
N SER A 35 -1.73 9.87 -10.98
CA SER A 35 -0.30 10.17 -10.97
C SER A 35 0.21 10.58 -12.35
N ASP A 36 -0.21 9.86 -13.39
CA ASP A 36 0.14 10.16 -14.79
C ASP A 36 -0.47 11.50 -15.25
N ASP A 37 -1.75 11.74 -14.96
CA ASP A 37 -2.46 12.97 -15.32
C ASP A 37 -1.84 14.22 -14.66
N HIS A 38 -1.48 14.13 -13.37
CA HIS A 38 -0.88 15.24 -12.63
C HIS A 38 0.65 15.35 -12.78
N GLN A 39 1.28 14.40 -13.49
CA GLN A 39 2.75 14.27 -13.60
C GLN A 39 3.44 14.36 -12.23
N SER A 40 2.82 13.78 -11.21
CA SER A 40 3.27 13.85 -9.83
C SER A 40 3.30 12.46 -9.20
N LYS A 41 4.30 12.18 -8.37
CA LYS A 41 4.39 10.90 -7.65
C LYS A 41 3.54 10.97 -6.38
N PRO A 42 2.55 10.08 -6.22
CA PRO A 42 1.73 10.04 -5.02
C PRO A 42 2.52 9.43 -3.85
N VAL A 43 2.02 9.65 -2.65
CA VAL A 43 2.43 8.94 -1.43
C VAL A 43 1.27 8.08 -0.97
N VAL A 44 1.46 6.76 -0.94
CA VAL A 44 0.45 5.81 -0.49
C VAL A 44 0.77 5.33 0.92
N ILE A 45 -0.17 5.50 1.84
CA ILE A 45 -0.06 5.07 3.24
C ILE A 45 -1.05 3.94 3.47
N PHE A 46 -0.55 2.72 3.63
CA PHE A 46 -1.36 1.57 4.03
C PHE A 46 -1.49 1.56 5.56
N LEU A 47 -2.70 1.48 6.08
CA LEU A 47 -3.01 1.67 7.51
C LEU A 47 -3.22 0.36 8.30
N GLY A 48 -2.92 -0.80 7.70
CA GLY A 48 -3.05 -2.11 8.33
C GLY A 48 -4.28 -2.88 7.85
N ASP A 49 -4.55 -4.01 8.49
CA ASP A 49 -5.63 -4.96 8.13
C ASP A 49 -5.58 -5.36 6.66
N LEU A 50 -4.37 -5.68 6.20
CA LEU A 50 -4.10 -6.02 4.81
C LEU A 50 -4.70 -7.37 4.42
N ILE A 51 -4.57 -8.35 5.31
CA ILE A 51 -4.77 -9.76 5.00
C ILE A 51 -5.80 -10.41 5.93
N ASP A 52 -6.55 -11.35 5.34
CA ASP A 52 -7.37 -12.31 6.06
C ASP A 52 -6.77 -13.73 5.90
N ARG A 53 -7.47 -14.79 6.33
CA ARG A 53 -7.04 -16.20 6.12
C ARG A 53 -7.34 -16.75 4.71
N GLY A 54 -7.70 -15.88 3.77
CA GLY A 54 -8.09 -16.23 2.41
C GLY A 54 -6.90 -16.44 1.46
N PRO A 55 -7.12 -17.08 0.30
CA PRO A 55 -6.08 -17.37 -0.68
C PRO A 55 -5.48 -16.13 -1.36
N ASP A 56 -6.17 -14.98 -1.29
CA ASP A 56 -5.78 -13.74 -1.97
C ASP A 56 -4.83 -12.85 -1.14
N SER A 57 -4.61 -13.20 0.14
CA SER A 57 -3.72 -12.47 1.05
C SER A 57 -2.27 -12.31 0.53
N PRO A 58 -1.63 -13.32 -0.10
CA PRO A 58 -0.31 -13.13 -0.71
C PRO A 58 -0.32 -12.09 -1.82
N LYS A 59 -1.38 -12.06 -2.65
CA LYS A 59 -1.50 -11.10 -3.75
C LYS A 59 -1.63 -9.66 -3.22
N VAL A 60 -2.35 -9.45 -2.12
CA VAL A 60 -2.39 -8.14 -1.44
C VAL A 60 -0.99 -7.70 -1.01
N LEU A 61 -0.22 -8.58 -0.39
CA LEU A 61 1.14 -8.25 0.06
C LEU A 61 2.05 -7.90 -1.11
N ASP A 62 1.97 -8.64 -2.22
CA ASP A 62 2.74 -8.35 -3.43
C ASP A 62 2.39 -6.97 -4.01
N GLN A 63 1.10 -6.61 -4.05
CA GLN A 63 0.64 -5.29 -4.50
C GLN A 63 1.13 -4.17 -3.58
N VAL A 64 1.08 -4.37 -2.26
CA VAL A 64 1.58 -3.40 -1.28
C VAL A 64 3.09 -3.20 -1.45
N CYS A 65 3.88 -4.28 -1.47
CA CYS A 65 5.33 -4.21 -1.67
C CYS A 65 5.69 -3.49 -2.98
N SER A 66 5.04 -3.87 -4.08
CA SER A 66 5.26 -3.24 -5.39
C SER A 66 4.96 -1.73 -5.36
N THR A 67 3.90 -1.33 -4.64
CA THR A 67 3.53 0.09 -4.48
C THR A 67 4.56 0.87 -3.67
N LEU A 68 5.08 0.27 -2.59
CA LEU A 68 6.12 0.88 -1.75
C LEU A 68 7.43 1.10 -2.52
N ASP A 69 7.79 0.17 -3.41
CA ASP A 69 8.97 0.28 -4.28
C ASP A 69 8.76 1.32 -5.39
N LEU A 70 7.57 1.37 -5.97
CA LEU A 70 7.25 2.27 -7.09
C LEU A 70 7.14 3.73 -6.66
N TYR A 71 6.59 4.01 -5.46
CA TYR A 71 6.28 5.36 -4.99
C TYR A 71 7.09 5.73 -3.73
N PRO A 72 8.24 6.41 -3.90
CA PRO A 72 9.06 6.85 -2.78
C PRO A 72 8.29 7.73 -1.79
N GLY A 73 8.40 7.41 -0.51
CA GLY A 73 7.67 8.12 0.56
C GLY A 73 6.42 7.38 1.03
N SER A 74 5.92 6.41 0.25
CA SER A 74 4.85 5.50 0.66
C SER A 74 5.26 4.66 1.87
N ARG A 75 4.29 4.29 2.72
CA ARG A 75 4.53 3.58 3.98
C ARG A 75 3.45 2.55 4.24
N LEU A 76 3.83 1.47 4.88
CA LEU A 76 2.92 0.56 5.54
C LEU A 76 2.99 0.79 7.05
N VAL A 77 1.86 1.17 7.64
CA VAL A 77 1.64 1.17 9.08
C VAL A 77 0.99 -0.16 9.42
N LEU A 78 1.71 -0.99 10.18
CA LEU A 78 1.22 -2.30 10.58
C LEU A 78 0.14 -2.15 11.67
N GLY A 79 -1.01 -2.76 11.45
CA GLY A 79 -2.11 -2.81 12.43
C GLY A 79 -1.83 -3.86 13.53
N ASN A 80 -2.66 -3.88 14.58
CA ASN A 80 -2.56 -4.90 15.63
C ASN A 80 -2.80 -6.34 15.10
N HIS A 81 -3.58 -6.50 14.02
CA HIS A 81 -3.83 -7.80 13.39
C HIS A 81 -2.60 -8.34 12.63
N ASP A 82 -1.70 -7.47 12.16
CA ASP A 82 -0.41 -7.84 11.55
C ASP A 82 0.61 -8.39 12.57
N PHE A 83 0.31 -8.30 13.87
CA PHE A 83 1.13 -8.91 14.92
C PHE A 83 1.19 -10.43 14.73
N TYR A 84 0.09 -11.07 14.31
CA TYR A 84 0.05 -12.50 14.03
C TYR A 84 0.94 -12.90 12.83
N LEU A 85 1.00 -12.07 11.78
CA LEU A 85 1.88 -12.32 10.64
C LEU A 85 3.36 -12.21 11.05
N ARG A 86 3.71 -11.23 11.89
CA ARG A 86 5.06 -11.10 12.46
C ARG A 86 5.45 -12.31 13.32
N GLU A 87 4.54 -12.86 14.10
CA GLU A 87 4.79 -14.07 14.90
C GLU A 87 4.90 -15.33 14.03
N LEU A 88 4.08 -15.43 12.98
CA LEU A 88 4.14 -16.55 12.03
C LEU A 88 5.45 -16.56 11.22
N LEU A 89 5.94 -15.38 10.80
CA LEU A 89 7.24 -15.20 10.12
C LEU A 89 8.44 -15.34 11.07
N ARG A 90 8.25 -15.20 12.39
CA ARG A 90 9.29 -15.43 13.40
C ARG A 90 9.54 -16.91 13.70
N GLY A 91 8.74 -17.82 13.13
CA GLY A 91 8.98 -19.25 13.26
C GLY A 91 8.93 -19.71 14.71
N THR A 92 7.82 -19.43 15.41
CA THR A 92 7.62 -19.93 16.77
C THR A 92 7.47 -21.44 16.73
N HIS A 93 8.60 -22.12 16.89
CA HIS A 93 8.66 -23.50 17.37
C HIS A 93 7.94 -23.58 18.72
N HIS A 94 6.73 -24.10 18.69
CA HIS A 94 6.23 -24.96 19.75
C HIS A 94 5.51 -26.16 19.15
#